data_AF-A0A962EIY0-F1
#
_entry.id   AF-A0A962EIY0-F1
#
_cell.length_a   1.000
_cell.length_b   1.000
_cell.length_c   1.000
_cell.angle_alpha   90.00
_cell.angle_beta   90.00
_cell.angle_gamma   90.00
#
_symmetry.space_group_name_H-M   'P 1'
#
loop_
_entity.id
_entity.type
_entity.pdbx_description
1 polymer ?
#
loop_
_entity_poly.entity_id
_entity_poly.type
_entity_poly.pdbx_seq_one_letter_code
_entity_poly.pdbx_strand_id
1 'polypeptide(L)'
;DIETLFAPQPLDPAALRAQVRALNPKGMTPLSAAVIQAAEVLKSSEQKATVILISDGEETCNLDPCTVGKELEKNGVDFTAHVIGFDVSNPAHQAQLRCLAENTGGQYFNARDAKGLSGSLSAAVAVSTEARLPAATASISAPDKAPIVTSIRVSFEGPGDEGDFIAIYPGDTADASELNYAWIKDAAPDGSVELAMPAEQGRYELRYVSPLREPKVLARRAIDVTPSAVSISGPAQAVAASTIEIQASGPVSGSHWIGFAPAGSGNGAYLQYERPQAGESRYSLRTPAQPGDYELRYVLNESESVAARQTVRILPAEATIEAPAQVKAGETVTIRARGPVAQGNWIGFAPAGSEPGAYLGYDDIRGEDDSYEIRAPEQPGDYELRFMAYTNDTVLAAMPIKVVP
;
A
#
# COMPACT_ATOMS: atom_id res chain seq x y z
N ASP A 1 -15.66 5.31 53.13
CA ASP A 1 -15.31 6.74 53.22
C ASP A 1 -13.97 7.00 52.56
N ILE A 2 -13.81 8.16 51.93
CA ILE A 2 -12.56 8.59 51.28
C ILE A 2 -11.97 9.71 52.13
N GLU A 3 -10.69 9.57 52.49
CA GLU A 3 -10.00 10.52 53.37
C GLU A 3 -8.85 11.20 52.64
N THR A 4 -8.82 12.54 52.70
CA THR A 4 -7.66 13.30 52.27
C THR A 4 -6.67 13.43 53.43
N LEU A 5 -5.60 12.65 53.39
CA LEU A 5 -4.57 12.63 54.44
C LEU A 5 -3.71 13.90 54.46
N PHE A 6 -3.45 14.46 53.28
CA PHE A 6 -2.75 15.71 53.09
C PHE A 6 -3.43 16.53 52.01
N ALA A 7 -3.76 17.78 52.33
CA ALA A 7 -4.11 18.74 51.31
C ALA A 7 -2.87 19.04 50.43
N PRO A 8 -3.05 19.34 49.13
CA PRO A 8 -1.95 19.73 48.24
C PRO A 8 -1.18 20.92 48.82
N GLN A 9 0.09 20.69 49.15
CA GLN A 9 1.01 21.66 49.73
C GLN A 9 2.46 21.24 49.42
N PRO A 10 3.47 22.11 49.61
CA PRO A 10 4.87 21.72 49.49
C PRO A 10 5.18 20.44 50.28
N LEU A 11 5.85 19.49 49.65
CA LEU A 11 6.08 18.17 50.22
C LEU A 11 6.99 18.22 51.46
N ASP A 12 6.50 17.70 52.58
CA ASP A 12 7.33 17.29 53.73
C ASP A 12 7.52 15.75 53.69
N PRO A 13 8.71 15.27 53.28
CA PRO A 13 8.97 13.84 53.18
C PRO A 13 8.95 13.10 54.52
N ALA A 14 9.19 13.78 55.65
CA ALA A 14 9.15 13.15 56.96
C ALA A 14 7.71 12.95 57.43
N ALA A 15 6.88 13.98 57.30
CA ALA A 15 5.45 13.91 57.62
C ALA A 15 4.72 12.88 56.75
N LEU A 16 4.97 12.86 55.43
CA LEU A 16 4.35 11.90 54.51
C LEU A 16 4.74 10.46 54.89
N ARG A 17 6.02 10.18 55.15
CA ARG A 17 6.47 8.84 55.57
C ARG A 17 5.85 8.40 56.89
N ALA A 18 5.67 9.31 57.84
CA ALA A 18 5.01 9.01 59.12
C ALA A 18 3.54 8.62 58.91
N GLN A 19 2.80 9.36 58.08
CA GLN A 19 1.41 9.05 57.74
C GLN A 19 1.28 7.73 57.00
N VAL A 20 2.10 7.48 55.96
CA VAL A 20 2.07 6.22 55.21
C VAL A 20 2.31 5.02 56.13
N ARG A 21 3.20 5.14 57.12
CA ARG A 21 3.45 4.08 58.12
C ARG A 21 2.29 3.87 59.10
N ALA A 22 1.46 4.89 59.31
CA ALA A 22 0.30 4.83 60.19
C ALA A 22 -0.95 4.27 59.49
N LEU A 23 -0.93 4.12 58.17
CA LEU A 23 -2.05 3.58 57.40
C LEU A 23 -2.34 2.13 57.76
N ASN A 24 -3.63 1.85 57.98
CA ASN A 24 -4.15 0.52 58.23
C ASN A 24 -5.32 0.24 57.27
N PRO A 25 -5.04 -0.24 56.04
CA PRO A 25 -6.03 -0.37 54.99
C PRO A 25 -7.11 -1.40 55.37
N LYS A 26 -8.39 -1.01 55.25
CA LYS A 26 -9.57 -1.84 55.52
C LYS A 26 -10.71 -1.45 54.59
N GLY A 27 -11.51 -2.42 54.17
CA GLY A 27 -12.78 -2.16 53.47
C GLY A 27 -12.72 -2.35 51.95
N MET A 28 -13.56 -1.59 51.25
CA MET A 28 -13.73 -1.58 49.79
C MET A 28 -12.78 -0.59 49.10
N THR A 29 -12.74 -0.61 47.77
CA THR A 29 -11.82 0.16 46.91
C THR A 29 -12.62 1.17 46.05
N PRO A 30 -13.05 2.33 46.58
CA PRO A 30 -13.77 3.37 45.85
C PRO A 30 -12.83 4.20 44.95
N LEU A 31 -12.21 3.56 43.97
CA LEU A 31 -11.12 4.12 43.18
C LEU A 31 -11.53 5.34 42.35
N SER A 32 -12.62 5.23 41.61
CA SER A 32 -13.12 6.25 40.70
C SER A 32 -13.56 7.49 41.46
N ALA A 33 -14.21 7.30 42.61
CA ALA A 33 -14.59 8.39 43.50
C ALA A 33 -13.36 9.08 44.12
N ALA A 34 -12.29 8.33 44.44
CA ALA A 34 -11.05 8.92 44.93
C ALA A 34 -10.36 9.79 43.87
N VAL A 35 -10.39 9.38 42.60
CA VAL A 35 -9.83 10.17 41.49
C VAL A 35 -10.67 11.43 41.22
N ILE A 36 -12.01 11.33 41.28
CA ILE A 36 -12.90 12.50 41.18
C ILE A 36 -12.60 13.49 42.31
N GLN A 37 -12.51 13.02 43.56
CA GLN A 37 -12.19 13.88 44.70
C GLN A 37 -10.80 14.51 44.57
N ALA A 38 -9.80 13.77 44.07
CA ALA A 38 -8.48 14.32 43.81
C ALA A 38 -8.51 15.43 42.74
N ALA A 39 -9.28 15.22 41.67
CA ALA A 39 -9.47 16.22 40.61
C ALA A 39 -10.12 17.51 41.15
N GLU A 40 -11.15 17.39 41.98
CA GLU A 40 -11.81 18.53 42.64
C GLU A 40 -10.85 19.28 43.58
N VAL A 41 -10.13 18.56 44.43
CA VAL A 41 -9.16 19.14 45.38
C VAL A 41 -8.03 19.88 44.66
N LEU A 42 -7.58 19.35 43.52
CA LEU A 42 -6.58 19.99 42.67
C LEU A 42 -7.15 21.10 41.80
N LYS A 43 -8.48 21.33 41.82
CA LYS A 43 -9.18 22.27 40.95
C LYS A 43 -8.83 22.04 39.48
N SER A 44 -8.89 20.78 39.04
CA SER A 44 -8.48 20.38 37.70
C SER A 44 -9.24 21.10 36.59
N SER A 45 -10.44 21.63 36.86
CA SER A 45 -11.22 22.46 35.92
C SER A 45 -10.65 23.88 35.72
N GLU A 46 -9.73 24.32 36.57
CA GLU A 46 -9.14 25.67 36.52
C GLU A 46 -7.64 25.63 36.19
N GLN A 47 -6.96 24.53 36.47
CA GLN A 47 -5.52 24.38 36.28
C GLN A 47 -5.13 22.94 35.96
N LYS A 48 -3.98 22.81 35.29
CA LYS A 48 -3.37 21.51 35.00
C LYS A 48 -3.11 20.73 36.28
N ALA A 49 -3.45 19.45 36.26
CA ALA A 49 -3.31 18.59 37.42
C ALA A 49 -2.94 17.17 36.99
N THR A 50 -1.92 16.61 37.64
CA THR A 50 -1.52 15.22 37.46
C THR A 50 -1.77 14.44 38.74
N VAL A 51 -2.42 13.29 38.61
CA VAL A 51 -2.70 12.35 39.70
C VAL A 51 -1.97 11.03 39.40
N ILE A 52 -1.29 10.49 40.42
CA ILE A 52 -0.76 9.13 40.37
C ILE A 52 -1.60 8.27 41.30
N LEU A 53 -2.45 7.43 40.72
CA LEU A 53 -3.31 6.50 41.42
C LEU A 53 -2.56 5.18 41.64
N ILE A 54 -2.56 4.68 42.87
CA ILE A 54 -2.00 3.38 43.22
C ILE A 54 -3.14 2.54 43.78
N SER A 55 -3.39 1.36 43.20
CA SER A 55 -4.46 0.47 43.64
C SER A 55 -4.07 -0.99 43.52
N ASP A 56 -4.46 -1.79 44.51
CA ASP A 56 -4.21 -3.22 44.58
C ASP A 56 -5.43 -4.10 44.23
N GLY A 57 -6.54 -3.49 43.81
CA GLY A 57 -7.80 -4.20 43.61
C GLY A 57 -8.68 -3.63 42.51
N GLU A 58 -9.83 -4.28 42.30
CA GLU A 58 -10.90 -3.80 41.42
C GLU A 58 -11.64 -2.63 42.06
N GLU A 59 -12.23 -1.77 41.24
CA GLU A 59 -13.30 -0.87 41.69
C GLU A 59 -14.48 -1.70 42.24
N THR A 60 -14.91 -1.39 43.46
CA THR A 60 -15.96 -2.16 44.17
C THR A 60 -17.20 -1.33 44.51
N CYS A 61 -17.23 -0.06 44.09
CA CYS A 61 -18.27 0.91 44.43
C CYS A 61 -19.13 1.35 43.23
N ASN A 62 -19.25 0.50 42.20
CA ASN A 62 -20.19 0.61 41.06
C ASN A 62 -20.00 1.82 40.11
N LEU A 63 -18.83 2.47 40.11
CA LEU A 63 -18.46 3.43 39.07
C LEU A 63 -17.64 2.73 37.99
N ASP A 64 -17.77 3.15 36.73
CA ASP A 64 -16.93 2.66 35.64
C ASP A 64 -15.68 3.57 35.50
N PRO A 65 -14.46 3.07 35.77
CA PRO A 65 -13.24 3.85 35.64
C PRO A 65 -13.02 4.40 34.22
N CYS A 66 -13.49 3.70 33.18
CA CYS A 66 -13.42 4.19 31.81
C CYS A 66 -14.27 5.45 31.60
N THR A 67 -15.53 5.42 32.06
CA THR A 67 -16.45 6.54 31.95
C THR A 67 -15.95 7.75 32.73
N VAL A 68 -15.47 7.51 33.94
CA VAL A 68 -14.91 8.58 34.79
C VAL A 68 -13.68 9.22 34.15
N GLY A 69 -12.77 8.42 33.55
CA GLY A 69 -11.63 8.97 32.82
C GLY A 69 -12.04 9.93 31.70
N LYS A 70 -13.02 9.52 30.87
CA LYS A 70 -13.54 10.37 29.79
C LYS A 70 -14.19 11.65 30.28
N GLU A 71 -14.93 11.58 31.38
CA GLU A 71 -15.58 12.76 31.97
C GLU A 71 -14.57 13.73 32.58
N LEU A 72 -13.54 13.22 33.26
CA LEU A 72 -12.50 14.03 33.88
C LEU A 72 -11.64 14.74 32.82
N GLU A 73 -11.29 14.05 31.73
CA GLU A 73 -10.56 14.66 30.60
C GLU A 73 -11.40 15.77 29.94
N LYS A 74 -12.70 15.52 29.75
CA LYS A 74 -13.60 16.49 29.14
C LYS A 74 -13.81 17.75 29.99
N ASN A 75 -13.84 17.60 31.31
CA ASN A 75 -14.16 18.68 32.25
C ASN A 75 -12.93 19.37 32.85
N GLY A 76 -11.75 18.75 32.76
CA GLY A 76 -10.50 19.28 33.27
C GLY A 76 -9.75 20.14 32.25
N VAL A 77 -8.95 21.09 32.75
CA VAL A 77 -7.89 21.74 32.00
C VAL A 77 -6.69 20.80 32.05
N ASP A 78 -6.64 19.83 31.13
CA ASP A 78 -5.46 18.95 30.95
C ASP A 78 -5.13 18.15 32.22
N PHE A 79 -6.13 17.33 32.63
CA PHE A 79 -6.07 16.48 33.81
C PHE A 79 -5.52 15.10 33.44
N THR A 80 -4.41 14.69 34.04
CA THR A 80 -3.78 13.40 33.72
C THR A 80 -3.78 12.47 34.92
N ALA A 81 -4.28 11.24 34.76
CA ALA A 81 -4.18 10.19 35.78
C ALA A 81 -3.26 9.05 35.33
N HIS A 82 -2.07 8.95 35.91
CA HIS A 82 -1.26 7.73 35.82
C HIS A 82 -1.77 6.70 36.82
N VAL A 83 -1.88 5.44 36.43
CA VAL A 83 -2.45 4.38 37.27
C VAL A 83 -1.44 3.26 37.47
N ILE A 84 -1.14 2.92 38.71
CA ILE A 84 -0.26 1.81 39.09
C ILE A 84 -1.11 0.72 39.75
N GLY A 85 -1.30 -0.39 39.05
CA GLY A 85 -1.89 -1.61 39.61
C GLY A 85 -0.85 -2.38 40.42
N PHE A 86 -1.05 -2.50 41.74
CA PHE A 86 -0.16 -3.20 42.67
C PHE A 86 -0.69 -4.61 42.96
N ASP A 87 0.02 -5.66 42.55
CA ASP A 87 -0.39 -7.07 42.70
C ASP A 87 -1.76 -7.42 42.06
N VAL A 88 -2.18 -6.65 41.05
CA VAL A 88 -3.42 -6.91 40.32
C VAL A 88 -3.18 -8.02 39.30
N SER A 89 -3.62 -9.24 39.61
CA SER A 89 -3.42 -10.42 38.75
C SER A 89 -4.53 -10.66 37.72
N ASN A 90 -5.76 -10.19 37.98
CA ASN A 90 -6.90 -10.39 37.08
C ASN A 90 -6.81 -9.45 35.84
N PRO A 91 -6.75 -9.98 34.61
CA PRO A 91 -6.70 -9.17 33.39
C PRO A 91 -7.87 -8.19 33.23
N ALA A 92 -9.07 -8.54 33.72
CA ALA A 92 -10.24 -7.67 33.63
C ALA A 92 -10.07 -6.41 34.48
N HIS A 93 -9.51 -6.53 35.69
CA HIS A 93 -9.27 -5.39 36.57
C HIS A 93 -8.13 -4.52 36.03
N GLN A 94 -7.09 -5.14 35.46
CA GLN A 94 -6.03 -4.40 34.77
C GLN A 94 -6.58 -3.60 33.59
N ALA A 95 -7.55 -4.13 32.85
CA ALA A 95 -8.17 -3.43 31.73
C ALA A 95 -8.95 -2.19 32.20
N GLN A 96 -9.71 -2.28 33.29
CA GLN A 96 -10.42 -1.12 33.88
C GLN A 96 -9.44 -0.02 34.32
N LEU A 97 -8.40 -0.38 35.08
CA LEU A 97 -7.38 0.56 35.55
C LEU A 97 -6.62 1.24 34.39
N ARG A 98 -6.32 0.45 33.36
CA ARG A 98 -5.68 0.96 32.14
C ARG A 98 -6.56 1.93 31.39
N CYS A 99 -7.83 1.59 31.25
CA CYS A 99 -8.81 2.43 30.59
C CYS A 99 -8.92 3.80 31.25
N LEU A 100 -8.93 3.87 32.59
CA LEU A 100 -8.92 5.15 33.31
C LEU A 100 -7.67 5.99 32.98
N ALA A 101 -6.49 5.35 32.97
CA ALA A 101 -5.24 6.03 32.64
C ALA A 101 -5.26 6.58 31.20
N GLU A 102 -5.57 5.72 30.23
CA GLU A 102 -5.54 6.07 28.81
C GLU A 102 -6.57 7.15 28.45
N ASN A 103 -7.77 7.12 29.04
CA ASN A 103 -8.79 8.13 28.77
C ASN A 103 -8.49 9.50 29.40
N THR A 104 -7.49 9.62 30.27
CA THR A 104 -6.99 10.89 30.83
C THR A 104 -5.61 11.27 30.28
N GLY A 105 -5.16 10.61 29.20
CA GLY A 105 -3.82 10.82 28.64
C GLY A 105 -2.66 10.32 29.52
N GLY A 106 -2.95 9.58 30.59
CA GLY A 106 -1.98 8.99 31.50
C GLY A 106 -1.48 7.62 31.04
N GLN A 107 -0.66 7.00 31.88
CA GLN A 107 -0.04 5.69 31.63
C GLN A 107 -0.42 4.69 32.72
N TYR A 108 -0.63 3.44 32.31
CA TYR A 108 -0.84 2.32 33.23
C TYR A 108 0.45 1.53 33.47
N PHE A 109 0.76 1.29 34.74
CA PHE A 109 1.88 0.48 35.16
C PHE A 109 1.37 -0.70 36.01
N ASN A 110 1.98 -1.87 35.83
CA ASN A 110 1.69 -3.04 36.66
C ASN A 110 2.91 -3.36 37.52
N ALA A 111 2.71 -3.39 38.83
CA ALA A 111 3.74 -3.65 39.82
C ALA A 111 3.37 -4.89 40.65
N ARG A 112 4.13 -5.99 40.54
CA ARG A 112 3.83 -7.24 41.27
C ARG A 112 4.41 -7.30 42.69
N ASP A 113 5.35 -6.41 43.00
CA ASP A 113 6.04 -6.39 44.28
C ASP A 113 6.52 -4.96 44.61
N ALA A 114 7.09 -4.79 45.80
CA ALA A 114 7.59 -3.49 46.26
C ALA A 114 8.66 -2.88 45.35
N LYS A 115 9.50 -3.71 44.72
CA LYS A 115 10.54 -3.23 43.78
C LYS A 115 9.89 -2.72 42.50
N GLY A 116 8.92 -3.46 41.96
CA GLY A 116 8.09 -3.07 40.83
C GLY A 116 7.35 -1.77 41.11
N LEU A 117 6.75 -1.62 42.29
CA LEU A 117 6.04 -0.41 42.68
C LEU A 117 6.96 0.81 42.70
N SER A 118 8.17 0.67 43.26
CA SER A 118 9.16 1.75 43.25
C SER A 118 9.61 2.13 41.84
N GLY A 119 9.72 1.14 40.93
CA GLY A 119 10.04 1.37 39.52
C GLY A 119 8.91 2.09 38.79
N SER A 120 7.68 1.60 38.92
CA SER A 120 6.48 2.19 38.34
C SER A 120 6.22 3.61 38.82
N LEU A 121 6.42 3.87 40.12
CA LEU A 121 6.28 5.22 40.67
C LEU A 121 7.32 6.18 40.11
N SER A 122 8.59 5.75 40.01
CA SER A 122 9.66 6.54 39.38
C SER A 122 9.34 6.85 37.92
N ALA A 123 8.82 5.86 37.18
CA ALA A 123 8.42 6.03 35.78
C ALA A 123 7.24 7.00 35.64
N ALA A 124 6.20 6.85 36.47
CA ALA A 124 5.05 7.76 36.48
C ALA A 124 5.47 9.21 36.78
N VAL A 125 6.38 9.42 37.74
CA VAL A 125 6.93 10.75 38.05
C VAL A 125 7.74 11.30 36.89
N ALA A 126 8.63 10.50 36.28
CA ALA A 126 9.45 10.94 35.15
C ALA A 126 8.57 11.47 34.01
N VAL A 127 7.56 10.70 33.60
CA VAL A 127 6.58 11.09 32.58
C VAL A 127 5.80 12.34 32.97
N SER A 128 5.44 12.49 34.25
CA SER A 128 4.71 13.67 34.76
C SER A 128 5.55 14.96 34.76
N THR A 129 6.88 14.83 34.77
CA THR A 129 7.82 15.96 34.87
C THR A 129 8.50 16.33 33.56
N GLU A 130 8.28 15.55 32.49
CA GLU A 130 8.85 15.82 31.19
C GLU A 130 8.26 17.11 30.61
N ALA A 131 9.14 18.08 30.32
CA ALA A 131 8.70 19.39 29.86
C ALA A 131 8.09 19.25 28.47
N ARG A 132 6.80 19.59 28.33
CA ARG A 132 6.18 19.70 27.01
C ARG A 132 6.96 20.70 26.18
N LEU A 133 7.20 20.34 24.92
CA LEU A 133 7.85 21.23 23.97
C LEU A 133 7.02 22.53 23.86
N PRO A 134 7.68 23.69 23.65
CA PRO A 134 6.99 24.98 23.54
C PRO A 134 5.97 24.96 22.38
N ALA A 135 5.07 25.93 22.31
CA ALA A 135 4.22 26.06 21.13
C ALA A 135 5.09 26.30 19.87
N ALA A 136 4.76 25.63 18.77
CA ALA A 136 5.39 25.81 17.46
C ALA A 136 4.34 25.87 16.36
N THR A 137 4.74 26.36 15.19
CA THR A 137 3.91 26.41 13.99
C THR A 137 4.52 25.55 12.90
N ALA A 138 3.68 24.98 12.05
CA ALA A 138 4.11 24.28 10.84
C ALA A 138 3.32 24.77 9.62
N SER A 139 3.82 24.48 8.42
CA SER A 139 3.15 24.70 7.15
C SER A 139 3.30 23.47 6.25
N ILE A 140 2.31 23.22 5.40
CA ILE A 140 2.29 22.11 4.43
C ILE A 140 2.02 22.69 3.04
N SER A 141 2.80 22.26 2.07
CA SER A 141 2.62 22.56 0.65
C SER A 141 2.57 21.26 -0.15
N ALA A 142 1.49 21.07 -0.90
CA ALA A 142 1.29 19.93 -1.79
C ALA A 142 0.38 20.33 -2.97
N PRO A 143 0.17 19.47 -3.98
CA PRO A 143 -0.83 19.72 -5.02
C PRO A 143 -2.26 19.80 -4.48
N ASP A 144 -3.15 20.54 -5.14
CA ASP A 144 -4.59 20.59 -4.78
C ASP A 144 -5.31 19.29 -5.09
N LYS A 145 -4.81 18.53 -6.07
CA LYS A 145 -5.38 17.26 -6.53
C LYS A 145 -4.31 16.21 -6.68
N ALA A 146 -4.65 14.96 -6.35
CA ALA A 146 -3.76 13.82 -6.56
C ALA A 146 -4.56 12.58 -6.99
N PRO A 147 -4.07 11.76 -7.94
CA PRO A 147 -4.72 10.51 -8.29
C PRO A 147 -4.72 9.47 -7.18
N ILE A 148 -5.74 8.61 -7.11
CA ILE A 148 -5.72 7.42 -6.24
C ILE A 148 -4.47 6.55 -6.48
N VAL A 149 -3.96 5.90 -5.43
CA VAL A 149 -2.83 4.95 -5.49
C VAL A 149 -1.57 5.54 -6.16
N THR A 150 -1.34 6.85 -5.97
CA THR A 150 -0.09 7.51 -6.39
C THR A 150 0.66 8.05 -5.18
N SER A 151 1.97 8.23 -5.31
CA SER A 151 2.76 8.99 -4.32
C SER A 151 2.87 10.43 -4.78
N ILE A 152 2.66 11.36 -3.84
CA ILE A 152 2.90 12.78 -4.06
C ILE A 152 4.02 13.26 -3.15
N ARG A 153 4.77 14.24 -3.66
CA ARG A 153 5.73 15.00 -2.88
C ARG A 153 4.99 16.06 -2.06
N VAL A 154 5.16 16.01 -0.75
CA VAL A 154 4.62 16.98 0.20
C VAL A 154 5.78 17.73 0.85
N SER A 155 5.87 19.04 0.61
CA SER A 155 6.84 19.92 1.25
C SER A 155 6.28 20.48 2.55
N PHE A 156 7.15 20.73 3.52
CA PHE A 156 6.73 21.26 4.82
C PHE A 156 7.78 22.20 5.42
N GLU A 157 7.32 23.08 6.29
CA GLU A 157 8.15 23.78 7.26
C GLU A 157 7.60 23.49 8.66
N GLY A 158 8.46 23.16 9.62
CA GLY A 158 8.02 22.77 10.95
C GLY A 158 9.17 22.40 11.87
N PRO A 159 8.89 22.08 13.13
CA PRO A 159 9.92 21.82 14.14
C PRO A 159 10.73 20.55 13.86
N GLY A 160 10.14 19.50 13.30
CA GLY A 160 10.84 18.25 12.96
C GLY A 160 11.35 17.52 14.20
N ASP A 161 10.58 17.57 15.28
CA ASP A 161 10.90 16.87 16.51
C ASP A 161 10.82 15.34 16.32
N GLU A 162 11.36 14.61 17.29
CA GLU A 162 11.27 13.15 17.28
C GLU A 162 9.81 12.68 17.25
N GLY A 163 9.49 11.88 16.24
CA GLY A 163 8.14 11.36 16.05
C GLY A 163 7.21 12.29 15.28
N ASP A 164 7.69 13.41 14.71
CA ASP A 164 6.88 14.22 13.80
C ASP A 164 6.63 13.48 12.48
N PHE A 165 5.39 13.59 11.96
CA PHE A 165 5.00 12.99 10.68
C PHE A 165 3.93 13.81 9.96
N ILE A 166 3.83 13.59 8.65
CA ILE A 166 2.71 14.07 7.84
C ILE A 166 1.84 12.88 7.48
N ALA A 167 0.54 13.01 7.68
CA ALA A 167 -0.43 11.95 7.41
C ALA A 167 -1.64 12.46 6.65
N ILE A 168 -2.30 11.55 5.92
CA ILE A 168 -3.55 11.79 5.22
C ILE A 168 -4.72 11.16 5.98
N TYR A 169 -5.80 11.92 6.14
CA TYR A 169 -6.98 11.56 6.91
C TYR A 169 -8.25 11.64 6.05
N PRO A 170 -9.26 10.80 6.33
CA PRO A 170 -10.57 10.92 5.73
C PRO A 170 -11.30 12.16 6.28
N GLY A 171 -11.48 13.18 5.45
CA GLY A 171 -12.23 14.42 5.78
C GLY A 171 -11.73 15.24 6.98
N ASP A 172 -12.41 16.36 7.27
CA ASP A 172 -12.04 17.33 8.31
C ASP A 172 -12.48 16.93 9.74
N THR A 173 -12.72 15.65 10.02
CA THR A 173 -13.13 15.20 11.36
C THR A 173 -11.93 15.07 12.29
N ALA A 174 -12.01 15.66 13.49
CA ALA A 174 -10.93 15.67 14.47
C ALA A 174 -10.53 14.26 14.95
N ASP A 175 -11.50 13.34 15.03
CA ASP A 175 -11.32 11.97 15.56
C ASP A 175 -11.00 10.92 14.48
N ALA A 176 -10.72 11.34 13.24
CA ALA A 176 -10.35 10.41 12.19
C ALA A 176 -8.95 9.81 12.43
N SER A 177 -8.81 8.51 12.17
CA SER A 177 -7.51 7.84 12.10
C SER A 177 -6.81 8.14 10.77
N GLU A 178 -5.49 8.15 10.79
CA GLU A 178 -4.65 8.28 9.61
C GLU A 178 -4.81 7.06 8.68
N LEU A 179 -4.89 7.32 7.37
CA LEU A 179 -4.90 6.26 6.36
C LEU A 179 -3.49 5.87 5.93
N ASN A 180 -2.63 6.88 5.84
CA ASN A 180 -1.23 6.72 5.49
C ASN A 180 -0.42 7.89 6.06
N TYR A 181 0.88 7.67 6.25
CA TYR A 181 1.76 8.66 6.84
C TYR A 181 3.20 8.55 6.31
N ALA A 182 3.94 9.64 6.47
CA ALA A 182 5.36 9.74 6.17
C ALA A 182 6.09 10.46 7.33
N TRP A 183 7.15 9.84 7.84
CA TRP A 183 7.92 10.42 8.95
C TRP A 183 8.77 11.60 8.48
N ILE A 184 8.80 12.67 9.28
CA ILE A 184 9.64 13.84 8.99
C ILE A 184 11.14 13.51 9.05
N LYS A 185 11.55 12.57 9.90
CA LYS A 185 12.95 12.12 9.98
C LYS A 185 13.48 11.50 8.68
N ASP A 186 12.58 10.99 7.83
CA ASP A 186 12.88 10.36 6.55
C ASP A 186 12.73 11.35 5.38
N ALA A 187 12.55 12.65 5.67
CA ALA A 187 12.41 13.69 4.67
C ALA A 187 13.67 13.85 3.81
N ALA A 188 13.46 14.18 2.54
CA ALA A 188 14.51 14.55 1.62
C ALA A 188 15.19 15.86 2.06
N PRO A 189 16.44 16.12 1.61
CA PRO A 189 17.20 17.31 2.00
C PRO A 189 16.55 18.66 1.66
N ASP A 190 15.53 18.67 0.81
CA ASP A 190 14.77 19.85 0.42
C ASP A 190 13.52 20.09 1.27
N GLY A 191 13.34 19.35 2.38
CA GLY A 191 12.20 19.53 3.28
C GLY A 191 10.91 18.95 2.73
N SER A 192 10.98 17.79 2.07
CA SER A 192 9.81 17.11 1.52
C SER A 192 9.77 15.63 1.84
N VAL A 193 8.56 15.08 1.91
CA VAL A 193 8.28 13.65 2.10
C VAL A 193 7.43 13.12 0.95
N GLU A 194 7.62 11.85 0.61
CA GLU A 194 6.74 11.13 -0.31
C GLU A 194 5.59 10.51 0.48
N LEU A 195 4.35 10.82 0.10
CA LEU A 195 3.15 10.31 0.75
C LEU A 195 2.25 9.63 -0.27
N ALA A 196 1.89 8.37 -0.02
CA ALA A 196 1.00 7.62 -0.90
C ALA A 196 -0.47 7.92 -0.62
N MET A 197 -1.21 8.23 -1.69
CA MET A 197 -2.62 8.58 -1.69
C MET A 197 -3.52 7.34 -1.56
N PRO A 198 -4.69 7.48 -0.90
CA PRO A 198 -5.69 6.41 -0.77
C PRO A 198 -6.13 5.81 -2.11
N ALA A 199 -6.66 4.58 -2.04
CA ALA A 199 -7.24 3.90 -3.20
C ALA A 199 -8.65 4.39 -3.55
N GLU A 200 -9.29 5.11 -2.63
CA GLU A 200 -10.60 5.70 -2.84
C GLU A 200 -10.48 7.18 -3.23
N GLN A 201 -11.27 7.58 -4.23
CA GLN A 201 -11.41 8.99 -4.58
C GLN A 201 -12.24 9.71 -3.52
N GLY A 202 -11.98 10.99 -3.30
CA GLY A 202 -12.71 11.77 -2.32
C GLY A 202 -11.94 13.00 -1.85
N ARG A 203 -12.50 13.69 -0.88
CA ARG A 203 -11.86 14.84 -0.23
C ARG A 203 -11.16 14.37 1.05
N TYR A 204 -9.88 14.69 1.17
CA TYR A 204 -9.03 14.30 2.27
C TYR A 204 -8.33 15.52 2.88
N GLU A 205 -7.73 15.32 4.05
CA GLU A 205 -6.94 16.33 4.74
C GLU A 205 -5.54 15.78 5.04
N LEU A 206 -4.51 16.55 4.69
CA LEU A 206 -3.14 16.35 5.11
C LEU A 206 -2.92 17.06 6.45
N ARG A 207 -2.28 16.39 7.40
CA ARG A 207 -1.96 16.96 8.72
C ARG A 207 -0.48 16.80 9.04
N TYR A 208 0.13 17.84 9.58
CA TYR A 208 1.42 17.78 10.25
C TYR A 208 1.15 17.49 11.73
N VAL A 209 1.65 16.35 12.22
CA VAL A 209 1.41 15.88 13.58
C VAL A 209 2.73 15.84 14.34
N SER A 210 2.77 16.52 15.48
CA SER A 210 3.85 16.49 16.46
C SER A 210 3.33 15.89 17.77
N PRO A 211 3.52 14.58 18.01
CA PRO A 211 2.93 13.89 19.17
C PRO A 211 3.36 14.43 20.54
N LEU A 212 4.52 15.11 20.58
CA LEU A 212 5.13 15.64 21.80
C LEU A 212 4.69 17.09 22.13
N ARG A 213 3.90 17.72 21.26
CA ARG A 213 3.42 19.10 21.42
C ARG A 213 1.92 19.15 21.67
N GLU A 214 1.48 20.26 22.26
CA GLU A 214 0.06 20.62 22.34
C GLU A 214 -0.18 22.01 21.71
N PRO A 215 -1.06 22.12 20.69
CA PRO A 215 -1.83 21.04 20.06
C PRO A 215 -0.93 20.10 19.24
N LYS A 216 -1.30 18.80 19.17
CA LYS A 216 -0.56 17.80 18.37
C LYS A 216 -0.57 18.08 16.87
N VAL A 217 -1.67 18.64 16.35
CA VAL A 217 -1.79 18.98 14.92
C VAL A 217 -1.37 20.42 14.71
N LEU A 218 -0.22 20.63 14.05
CA LEU A 218 0.36 21.96 13.85
C LEU A 218 -0.05 22.62 12.52
N ALA A 219 -0.42 21.83 11.52
CA ALA A 219 -0.88 22.32 10.22
C ALA A 219 -1.87 21.36 9.58
N ARG A 220 -2.78 21.91 8.76
CA ARG A 220 -3.79 21.17 8.01
C ARG A 220 -3.87 21.70 6.59
N ARG A 221 -4.11 20.81 5.62
CA ARG A 221 -4.32 21.18 4.22
C ARG A 221 -5.25 20.21 3.51
N ALA A 222 -6.32 20.70 2.90
CA ALA A 222 -7.22 19.89 2.10
C ALA A 222 -6.55 19.40 0.80
N ILE A 223 -6.93 18.21 0.33
CA ILE A 223 -6.54 17.66 -0.96
C ILE A 223 -7.68 16.84 -1.56
N ASP A 224 -7.93 17.03 -2.86
CA ASP A 224 -8.91 16.22 -3.59
C ASP A 224 -8.20 15.03 -4.23
N VAL A 225 -8.50 13.83 -3.74
CA VAL A 225 -8.02 12.59 -4.36
C VAL A 225 -8.96 12.25 -5.51
N THR A 226 -8.46 12.36 -6.72
CA THR A 226 -9.19 12.13 -7.97
C THR A 226 -9.00 10.69 -8.44
N PRO A 227 -9.94 10.13 -9.22
CA PRO A 227 -9.68 8.86 -9.90
C PRO A 227 -8.43 9.01 -10.77
N SER A 228 -7.56 8.00 -10.72
CA SER A 228 -6.43 7.94 -11.63
C SER A 228 -6.97 7.80 -13.04
N ALA A 229 -6.52 8.64 -13.96
CA ALA A 229 -6.86 8.53 -15.37
C ALA A 229 -6.11 7.32 -15.95
N VAL A 230 -6.51 6.12 -15.52
CA VAL A 230 -6.03 4.90 -16.12
C VAL A 230 -6.39 4.98 -17.59
N SER A 231 -5.38 4.87 -18.43
CA SER A 231 -5.54 4.99 -19.88
C SER A 231 -4.73 3.90 -20.56
N ILE A 232 -5.26 3.46 -21.68
CA ILE A 232 -4.61 2.54 -22.58
C ILE A 232 -4.92 3.00 -23.99
N SER A 233 -3.87 3.16 -24.79
CA SER A 233 -3.95 3.65 -26.15
C SER A 233 -3.07 2.81 -27.06
N GLY A 234 -3.62 2.38 -28.19
CA GLY A 234 -2.92 1.60 -29.20
C GLY A 234 -3.51 1.84 -30.60
N PRO A 235 -2.98 1.19 -31.64
CA PRO A 235 -3.58 1.26 -32.96
C PRO A 235 -5.01 0.67 -32.95
N ALA A 236 -5.92 1.28 -33.72
CA ALA A 236 -7.31 0.79 -33.84
C ALA A 236 -7.41 -0.53 -34.63
N GLN A 237 -6.40 -0.83 -35.45
CA GLN A 237 -6.29 -2.06 -36.22
C GLN A 237 -4.86 -2.58 -36.14
N ALA A 238 -4.70 -3.90 -36.11
CA ALA A 238 -3.39 -4.54 -36.17
C ALA A 238 -3.48 -5.87 -36.94
N VAL A 239 -2.36 -6.35 -37.46
CA VAL A 239 -2.31 -7.64 -38.16
C VAL A 239 -2.18 -8.76 -37.12
N ALA A 240 -2.78 -9.92 -37.39
CA ALA A 240 -2.63 -11.09 -36.52
C ALA A 240 -1.17 -11.54 -36.40
N ALA A 241 -0.80 -12.09 -35.24
CA ALA A 241 0.53 -12.62 -34.96
C ALA A 241 1.71 -11.65 -35.22
N SER A 242 1.46 -10.34 -35.13
CA SER A 242 2.47 -9.29 -35.22
C SER A 242 2.74 -8.67 -33.84
N THR A 243 3.73 -7.79 -33.77
CA THR A 243 3.96 -6.95 -32.58
C THR A 243 3.42 -5.54 -32.81
N ILE A 244 2.81 -4.94 -31.78
CA ILE A 244 2.39 -3.54 -31.76
C ILE A 244 2.94 -2.81 -30.54
N GLU A 245 3.15 -1.51 -30.67
CA GLU A 245 3.39 -0.64 -29.53
C GLU A 245 2.08 -0.05 -29.01
N ILE A 246 1.94 -0.03 -27.69
CA ILE A 246 0.86 0.65 -26.99
C ILE A 246 1.42 1.59 -25.94
N GLN A 247 0.65 2.59 -25.56
CA GLN A 247 0.89 3.45 -24.41
C GLN A 247 -0.14 3.14 -23.33
N ALA A 248 0.32 3.04 -22.09
CA ALA A 248 -0.59 2.90 -20.95
C ALA A 248 -0.10 3.73 -19.77
N SER A 249 -1.05 4.33 -19.06
CA SER A 249 -0.82 5.03 -17.80
C SER A 249 -1.78 4.51 -16.74
N GLY A 250 -1.28 4.31 -15.53
CA GLY A 250 -2.06 3.76 -14.41
C GLY A 250 -1.18 3.30 -13.24
N PRO A 251 -1.79 2.85 -12.13
CA PRO A 251 -1.07 2.44 -10.92
C PRO A 251 -0.27 1.15 -11.12
N VAL A 252 0.92 1.05 -10.53
CA VAL A 252 1.82 -0.10 -10.69
C VAL A 252 1.66 -1.08 -9.53
N SER A 253 1.40 -2.35 -9.85
CA SER A 253 1.36 -3.46 -8.89
C SER A 253 1.68 -4.78 -9.61
N GLY A 254 2.22 -5.76 -8.88
CA GLY A 254 2.54 -7.09 -9.43
C GLY A 254 1.30 -7.93 -9.81
N SER A 255 0.13 -7.53 -9.33
CA SER A 255 -1.19 -8.12 -9.60
C SER A 255 -1.88 -7.49 -10.82
N HIS A 256 -1.58 -6.24 -11.17
CA HIS A 256 -2.17 -5.56 -12.33
C HIS A 256 -1.63 -6.14 -13.64
N TRP A 257 -2.41 -6.02 -14.71
CA TRP A 257 -1.96 -6.41 -16.04
C TRP A 257 -2.52 -5.51 -17.15
N ILE A 258 -1.77 -5.44 -18.23
CA ILE A 258 -2.10 -4.73 -19.47
C ILE A 258 -2.05 -5.74 -20.61
N GLY A 259 -3.10 -5.87 -21.41
CA GLY A 259 -3.09 -6.93 -22.43
C GLY A 259 -4.32 -6.99 -23.31
N PHE A 260 -4.36 -8.02 -24.16
CA PHE A 260 -5.48 -8.32 -25.02
C PHE A 260 -6.52 -9.21 -24.32
N ALA A 261 -7.78 -9.00 -24.64
CA ALA A 261 -8.88 -9.90 -24.32
C ALA A 261 -9.87 -9.98 -25.50
N PRO A 262 -10.62 -11.08 -25.66
CA PRO A 262 -11.71 -11.14 -26.63
C PRO A 262 -12.74 -10.04 -26.36
N ALA A 263 -13.26 -9.38 -27.40
CA ALA A 263 -14.24 -8.32 -27.23
C ALA A 263 -15.50 -8.83 -26.51
N GLY A 264 -15.98 -8.06 -25.53
CA GLY A 264 -17.16 -8.41 -24.74
C GLY A 264 -16.98 -9.55 -23.73
N SER A 265 -15.77 -10.10 -23.59
CA SER A 265 -15.49 -11.12 -22.55
C SER A 265 -15.54 -10.53 -21.13
N GLY A 266 -15.72 -11.38 -20.11
CA GLY A 266 -15.71 -10.97 -18.71
C GLY A 266 -14.38 -10.31 -18.28
N ASN A 267 -14.39 -9.55 -17.18
CA ASN A 267 -13.26 -8.71 -16.79
C ASN A 267 -11.94 -9.47 -16.57
N GLY A 268 -12.01 -10.71 -16.05
CA GLY A 268 -10.84 -11.56 -15.83
C GLY A 268 -10.34 -12.33 -17.05
N ALA A 269 -10.99 -12.20 -18.22
CA ALA A 269 -10.51 -12.85 -19.44
C ALA A 269 -9.29 -12.10 -19.98
N TYR A 270 -8.24 -12.85 -20.29
CA TYR A 270 -6.99 -12.34 -20.87
C TYR A 270 -6.44 -13.31 -21.92
N LEU A 271 -5.63 -12.77 -22.82
CA LEU A 271 -4.82 -13.51 -23.78
C LEU A 271 -3.34 -13.22 -23.47
N GLN A 272 -2.68 -12.46 -24.33
CA GLN A 272 -1.34 -11.94 -24.06
C GLN A 272 -1.44 -10.74 -23.13
N TYR A 273 -0.62 -10.71 -22.09
CA TYR A 273 -0.55 -9.60 -21.14
C TYR A 273 0.90 -9.29 -20.74
N GLU A 274 1.10 -8.08 -20.27
CA GLU A 274 2.30 -7.56 -19.63
C GLU A 274 1.95 -6.96 -18.27
N ARG A 275 2.92 -6.90 -17.36
CA ARG A 275 2.73 -6.24 -16.07
C ARG A 275 3.16 -4.78 -16.17
N PRO A 276 2.37 -3.82 -15.66
CA PRO A 276 2.80 -2.43 -15.63
C PRO A 276 4.09 -2.29 -14.80
N GLN A 277 5.08 -1.58 -15.33
CA GLN A 277 6.39 -1.39 -14.69
C GLN A 277 6.59 0.02 -14.13
N ALA A 278 5.89 1.01 -14.70
CA ALA A 278 5.91 2.40 -14.25
C ALA A 278 4.55 3.07 -14.50
N GLY A 279 4.32 4.21 -13.85
CA GLY A 279 3.04 4.93 -13.90
C GLY A 279 2.60 5.39 -15.30
N GLU A 280 3.55 5.58 -16.21
CA GLU A 280 3.34 5.75 -17.65
C GLU A 280 4.44 5.00 -18.39
N SER A 281 4.09 4.21 -19.40
CA SER A 281 5.08 3.45 -20.18
C SER A 281 4.56 3.05 -21.55
N ARG A 282 5.50 2.75 -22.45
CA ARG A 282 5.25 2.08 -23.72
C ARG A 282 5.44 0.57 -23.53
N TYR A 283 4.51 -0.21 -24.06
CA TYR A 283 4.57 -1.66 -24.02
C TYR A 283 4.56 -2.20 -25.44
N SER A 284 5.34 -3.25 -25.66
CA SER A 284 5.37 -4.00 -26.90
C SER A 284 4.54 -5.26 -26.71
N LEU A 285 3.38 -5.33 -27.33
CA LEU A 285 2.44 -6.44 -27.19
C LEU A 285 2.32 -7.21 -28.51
N ARG A 286 2.23 -8.53 -28.39
CA ARG A 286 1.90 -9.38 -29.52
C ARG A 286 0.40 -9.45 -29.72
N THR A 287 -0.03 -9.31 -30.96
CA THR A 287 -1.44 -9.44 -31.33
C THR A 287 -1.87 -10.92 -31.35
N PRO A 288 -3.16 -11.20 -31.06
CA PRO A 288 -3.72 -12.53 -31.24
C PRO A 288 -3.51 -13.10 -32.66
N ALA A 289 -3.39 -14.42 -32.78
CA ALA A 289 -3.25 -15.09 -34.08
C ALA A 289 -4.58 -15.20 -34.86
N GLN A 290 -5.71 -15.16 -34.16
CA GLN A 290 -7.03 -15.21 -34.78
C GLN A 290 -7.51 -13.81 -35.14
N PRO A 291 -7.99 -13.60 -36.38
CA PRO A 291 -8.61 -12.34 -36.77
C PRO A 291 -9.96 -12.14 -36.05
N GLY A 292 -10.30 -10.90 -35.75
CA GLY A 292 -11.53 -10.57 -35.04
C GLY A 292 -11.45 -9.27 -34.27
N ASP A 293 -12.49 -8.99 -33.48
CA ASP A 293 -12.53 -7.81 -32.61
C ASP A 293 -12.08 -8.18 -31.19
N TYR A 294 -11.17 -7.37 -30.65
CA TYR A 294 -10.56 -7.55 -29.33
C TYR A 294 -10.57 -6.24 -28.55
N GLU A 295 -10.24 -6.33 -27.27
CA GLU A 295 -10.01 -5.18 -26.40
C GLU A 295 -8.56 -5.20 -25.89
N LEU A 296 -7.88 -4.07 -25.96
CA LEU A 296 -6.75 -3.74 -25.10
C LEU A 296 -7.31 -3.32 -23.74
N ARG A 297 -6.83 -3.91 -22.65
CA ARG A 297 -7.32 -3.65 -21.29
C ARG A 297 -6.17 -3.28 -20.35
N TYR A 298 -6.45 -2.35 -19.44
CA TYR A 298 -5.70 -2.15 -18.20
C TYR A 298 -6.57 -2.64 -17.05
N VAL A 299 -6.12 -3.66 -16.32
CA VAL A 299 -6.91 -4.31 -15.26
C VAL A 299 -6.25 -4.16 -13.90
N LEU A 300 -7.05 -3.71 -12.92
CA LEU A 300 -6.68 -3.61 -11.50
C LEU A 300 -7.22 -4.84 -10.77
N ASN A 301 -6.35 -5.82 -10.58
CA ASN A 301 -6.76 -7.17 -10.19
C ASN A 301 -7.18 -7.31 -8.72
N GLU A 302 -6.94 -6.31 -7.87
CA GLU A 302 -7.45 -6.20 -6.50
C GLU A 302 -8.98 -6.14 -6.48
N SER A 303 -9.59 -5.73 -7.59
CA SER A 303 -11.03 -5.51 -7.73
C SER A 303 -11.63 -6.18 -8.97
N GLU A 304 -10.85 -6.99 -9.70
CA GLU A 304 -11.21 -7.54 -11.03
C GLU A 304 -11.82 -6.49 -11.98
N SER A 305 -11.35 -5.24 -11.88
CA SER A 305 -11.94 -4.12 -12.59
C SER A 305 -11.12 -3.75 -13.82
N VAL A 306 -11.80 -3.61 -14.96
CA VAL A 306 -11.21 -3.05 -16.18
C VAL A 306 -11.21 -1.54 -16.03
N ALA A 307 -10.07 -0.97 -15.64
CA ALA A 307 -9.92 0.45 -15.36
C ALA A 307 -9.80 1.29 -16.64
N ALA A 308 -9.26 0.71 -17.72
CA ALA A 308 -9.29 1.31 -19.05
C ALA A 308 -9.43 0.24 -20.13
N ARG A 309 -10.07 0.59 -21.24
CA ARG A 309 -10.16 -0.28 -22.42
C ARG A 309 -10.10 0.51 -23.72
N GLN A 310 -9.55 -0.12 -24.75
CA GLN A 310 -9.66 0.33 -26.13
C GLN A 310 -9.99 -0.85 -27.04
N THR A 311 -10.98 -0.70 -27.92
CA THR A 311 -11.25 -1.72 -28.96
C THR A 311 -10.17 -1.71 -30.03
N VAL A 312 -9.79 -2.90 -30.50
CA VAL A 312 -8.81 -3.10 -31.57
C VAL A 312 -9.28 -4.23 -32.47
N ARG A 313 -9.24 -4.01 -33.78
CA ARG A 313 -9.58 -5.02 -34.77
C ARG A 313 -8.34 -5.71 -35.29
N ILE A 314 -8.26 -7.02 -35.09
CA ILE A 314 -7.18 -7.86 -35.59
C ILE A 314 -7.55 -8.35 -36.99
N LEU A 315 -6.74 -7.95 -37.97
CA LEU A 315 -6.86 -8.32 -39.37
C LEU A 315 -6.15 -9.66 -39.62
N PRO A 316 -6.58 -10.45 -40.63
CA PRO A 316 -5.85 -11.63 -41.08
C PRO A 316 -4.37 -11.34 -41.36
N ALA A 317 -3.51 -12.23 -40.88
CA ALA A 317 -2.12 -12.26 -41.29
C ALA A 317 -2.01 -12.92 -42.66
N GLU A 318 -1.34 -12.25 -43.58
CA GLU A 318 -0.93 -12.83 -44.85
C GLU A 318 0.58 -13.11 -44.79
N ALA A 319 0.97 -14.30 -45.25
CA ALA A 319 2.36 -14.65 -45.43
C ALA A 319 2.58 -15.25 -46.83
N THR A 320 3.73 -14.97 -47.42
CA THR A 320 4.15 -15.51 -48.71
C THR A 320 5.50 -16.17 -48.58
N ILE A 321 5.69 -17.31 -49.25
CA ILE A 321 6.96 -18.02 -49.36
C ILE A 321 7.30 -18.16 -50.84
N GLU A 322 8.52 -17.80 -51.20
CA GLU A 322 9.09 -17.92 -52.53
C GLU A 322 10.41 -18.70 -52.43
N ALA A 323 10.44 -19.92 -52.96
CA ALA A 323 11.61 -20.78 -52.98
C ALA A 323 11.64 -21.66 -54.24
N PRO A 324 12.78 -22.27 -54.60
CA PRO A 324 12.82 -23.30 -55.63
C PRO A 324 11.90 -24.47 -55.28
N ALA A 325 11.21 -25.04 -56.27
CA ALA A 325 10.35 -26.22 -56.05
C ALA A 325 11.13 -27.49 -55.67
N GLN A 326 12.44 -27.52 -55.98
CA GLN A 326 13.33 -28.63 -55.65
C GLN A 326 14.70 -28.11 -55.22
N VAL A 327 15.30 -28.76 -54.23
CA VAL A 327 16.60 -28.42 -53.65
C VAL A 327 17.39 -29.69 -53.35
N LYS A 328 18.72 -29.64 -53.32
CA LYS A 328 19.55 -30.81 -52.99
C LYS A 328 19.60 -31.04 -51.49
N ALA A 329 19.73 -32.31 -51.11
CA ALA A 329 19.92 -32.71 -49.73
C ALA A 329 21.12 -32.00 -49.09
N GLY A 330 20.92 -31.41 -47.91
CA GLY A 330 21.97 -30.74 -47.13
C GLY A 330 22.50 -29.41 -47.70
N GLU A 331 21.99 -28.93 -48.83
CA GLU A 331 22.35 -27.64 -49.44
C GLU A 331 21.74 -26.46 -48.66
N THR A 332 22.45 -25.33 -48.55
CA THR A 332 21.89 -24.08 -48.04
C THR A 332 21.11 -23.36 -49.13
N VAL A 333 19.84 -23.11 -48.89
CA VAL A 333 18.91 -22.52 -49.86
C VAL A 333 18.51 -21.14 -49.38
N THR A 334 18.53 -20.17 -50.29
CA THR A 334 17.93 -18.84 -50.06
C THR A 334 16.43 -18.92 -50.29
N ILE A 335 15.66 -18.72 -49.22
CA ILE A 335 14.20 -18.71 -49.22
C ILE A 335 13.76 -17.28 -49.02
N ARG A 336 12.85 -16.81 -49.88
CA ARG A 336 12.21 -15.53 -49.65
C ARG A 336 10.89 -15.68 -48.93
N ALA A 337 10.65 -14.84 -47.93
CA ALA A 337 9.38 -14.84 -47.22
C ALA A 337 8.99 -13.47 -46.69
N ARG A 338 7.69 -13.17 -46.76
CA ARG A 338 7.10 -11.96 -46.20
C ARG A 338 5.94 -12.38 -45.31
N GLY A 339 5.76 -11.69 -44.18
CA GLY A 339 4.70 -11.98 -43.22
C GLY A 339 4.83 -11.14 -41.95
N PRO A 340 3.97 -11.36 -40.94
CA PRO A 340 4.00 -10.60 -39.71
C PRO A 340 5.27 -10.85 -38.89
N VAL A 341 5.90 -9.76 -38.44
CA VAL A 341 7.09 -9.80 -37.58
C VAL A 341 6.66 -9.81 -36.12
N ALA A 342 7.00 -10.89 -35.42
CA ALA A 342 6.88 -11.02 -33.97
C ALA A 342 7.91 -12.02 -33.45
N GLN A 343 8.38 -11.83 -32.21
CA GLN A 343 9.41 -12.68 -31.61
C GLN A 343 9.03 -14.17 -31.66
N GLY A 344 9.90 -15.03 -32.18
CA GLY A 344 9.64 -16.47 -32.26
C GLY A 344 8.76 -16.90 -33.44
N ASN A 345 8.21 -15.98 -34.24
CA ASN A 345 7.75 -16.37 -35.58
C ASN A 345 8.97 -16.86 -36.38
N TRP A 346 8.80 -17.92 -37.16
CA TRP A 346 9.91 -18.56 -37.87
C TRP A 346 9.51 -19.04 -39.26
N ILE A 347 10.51 -19.24 -40.11
CA ILE A 347 10.37 -19.93 -41.39
C ILE A 347 11.31 -21.13 -41.45
N GLY A 348 10.86 -22.26 -41.98
CA GLY A 348 11.69 -23.46 -42.02
C GLY A 348 11.08 -24.65 -42.74
N PHE A 349 11.89 -25.70 -42.84
CA PHE A 349 11.48 -27.00 -43.39
C PHE A 349 10.74 -27.83 -42.35
N ALA A 350 9.68 -28.50 -42.80
CA ALA A 350 8.95 -29.52 -42.05
C ALA A 350 8.70 -30.75 -42.94
N PRO A 351 8.60 -31.97 -42.37
CA PRO A 351 8.15 -33.13 -43.13
C PRO A 351 6.74 -32.89 -43.70
N ALA A 352 6.48 -33.31 -44.94
CA ALA A 352 5.17 -33.12 -45.56
C ALA A 352 4.05 -33.79 -44.75
N GLY A 353 2.96 -33.05 -44.51
CA GLY A 353 1.81 -33.54 -43.72
C GLY A 353 2.06 -33.73 -42.22
N SER A 354 3.20 -33.27 -41.70
CA SER A 354 3.46 -33.28 -40.25
C SER A 354 2.60 -32.25 -39.50
N GLU A 355 2.50 -32.42 -38.18
CA GLU A 355 1.81 -31.46 -37.31
C GLU A 355 2.37 -30.03 -37.44
N PRO A 356 1.55 -28.97 -37.28
CA PRO A 356 1.93 -27.57 -37.54
C PRO A 356 3.29 -27.14 -36.97
N GLY A 357 3.56 -27.46 -35.70
CA GLY A 357 4.79 -27.08 -35.00
C GLY A 357 6.04 -27.89 -35.35
N ALA A 358 5.95 -28.93 -36.20
CA ALA A 358 7.10 -29.72 -36.58
C ALA A 358 8.07 -28.93 -37.47
N TYR A 359 9.37 -29.04 -37.19
CA TYR A 359 10.44 -28.39 -37.95
C TYR A 359 11.70 -29.27 -38.02
N LEU A 360 12.54 -29.00 -39.01
CA LEU A 360 13.86 -29.64 -39.19
C LEU A 360 14.97 -28.60 -39.16
N GLY A 361 14.89 -27.60 -40.03
CA GLY A 361 15.77 -26.44 -40.07
C GLY A 361 14.92 -25.19 -40.23
N TYR A 362 15.16 -24.18 -39.41
CA TYR A 362 14.39 -22.94 -39.38
C TYR A 362 15.31 -21.73 -39.15
N ASP A 363 14.79 -20.55 -39.47
CA ASP A 363 15.33 -19.26 -39.04
C ASP A 363 14.20 -18.37 -38.52
N ASP A 364 14.54 -17.47 -37.61
CA ASP A 364 13.57 -16.56 -36.99
C ASP A 364 13.22 -15.41 -37.95
N ILE A 365 11.96 -14.98 -37.94
CA ILE A 365 11.54 -13.76 -38.63
C ILE A 365 11.98 -12.55 -37.80
N ARG A 366 13.11 -11.94 -38.18
CA ARG A 366 13.75 -10.85 -37.41
C ARG A 366 13.44 -9.43 -37.91
N GLY A 367 12.75 -9.28 -39.05
CA GLY A 367 12.42 -7.98 -39.61
C GLY A 367 11.71 -8.06 -40.95
N GLU A 368 11.67 -6.96 -41.69
CA GLU A 368 11.14 -6.91 -43.07
C GLU A 368 12.06 -7.59 -44.10
N ASP A 369 13.24 -8.08 -43.67
CA ASP A 369 14.13 -8.85 -44.53
C ASP A 369 13.36 -10.04 -45.09
N ASP A 370 13.26 -10.04 -46.42
CA ASP A 370 12.43 -10.98 -47.16
C ASP A 370 13.23 -12.19 -47.61
N SER A 371 14.44 -12.43 -47.07
CA SER A 371 15.39 -13.44 -47.51
C SER A 371 16.08 -14.15 -46.34
N TYR A 372 16.04 -15.48 -46.35
CA TYR A 372 16.51 -16.37 -45.27
C TYR A 372 17.38 -17.48 -45.86
N GLU A 373 18.51 -17.79 -45.23
CA GLU A 373 19.39 -18.88 -45.65
C GLU A 373 19.20 -20.09 -44.74
N ILE A 374 18.54 -21.14 -45.26
CA ILE A 374 18.17 -22.32 -44.47
C ILE A 374 18.76 -23.55 -45.13
N ARG A 375 19.36 -24.42 -44.31
CA ARG A 375 19.90 -25.70 -44.77
C ARG A 375 18.77 -26.70 -45.01
N ALA A 376 18.70 -27.24 -46.23
CA ALA A 376 17.73 -28.27 -46.60
C ALA A 376 17.98 -29.57 -45.83
N PRO A 377 16.94 -30.39 -45.59
CA PRO A 377 17.07 -31.71 -44.97
C PRO A 377 18.11 -32.61 -45.66
N GLU A 378 18.80 -33.45 -44.88
CA GLU A 378 19.81 -34.41 -45.38
C GLU A 378 19.19 -35.61 -46.11
N GLN A 379 17.91 -35.90 -45.85
CA GLN A 379 17.20 -37.01 -46.47
C GLN A 379 16.40 -36.52 -47.68
N PRO A 380 16.56 -37.13 -48.87
CA PRO A 380 15.68 -36.87 -49.99
C PRO A 380 14.23 -37.29 -49.68
N GLY A 381 13.26 -36.51 -50.15
CA GLY A 381 11.86 -36.73 -49.85
C GLY A 381 10.98 -35.53 -50.17
N ASP A 382 9.69 -35.63 -49.82
CA ASP A 382 8.72 -34.55 -49.94
C ASP A 382 8.62 -33.80 -48.60
N TYR A 383 8.77 -32.49 -48.64
CA TYR A 383 8.79 -31.59 -47.48
C TYR A 383 7.91 -30.36 -47.73
N GLU A 384 7.74 -29.56 -46.69
CA GLU A 384 7.08 -28.25 -46.75
C GLU A 384 8.00 -27.18 -46.19
N LEU A 385 8.03 -26.01 -46.82
CA LEU A 385 8.47 -24.77 -46.20
C LEU A 385 7.27 -24.14 -45.51
N ARG A 386 7.41 -23.78 -44.23
CA ARG A 386 6.33 -23.20 -43.42
C ARG A 386 6.75 -21.87 -42.85
N PHE A 387 5.88 -20.88 -42.97
CA PHE A 387 5.93 -19.64 -42.19
C PHE A 387 5.01 -19.82 -40.99
N MET A 388 5.57 -19.76 -39.79
CA MET A 388 4.90 -20.08 -38.55
C MET A 388 4.76 -18.86 -37.66
N ALA A 389 3.54 -18.62 -37.20
CA ALA A 389 3.28 -17.77 -36.06
C ALA A 389 3.45 -18.59 -34.79
N TYR A 390 4.34 -18.15 -33.91
CA TYR A 390 4.56 -18.82 -32.61
C TYR A 390 3.31 -18.85 -31.75
N THR A 391 2.46 -17.84 -31.87
CA THR A 391 1.20 -17.78 -31.14
C THR A 391 0.27 -18.92 -31.59
N ASN A 392 0.10 -19.93 -30.74
CA ASN A 392 -0.70 -21.14 -30.97
C ASN A 392 -0.24 -22.02 -32.15
N ASP A 393 1.06 -22.03 -32.48
CA ASP A 393 1.64 -22.87 -33.56
C ASP A 393 0.87 -22.77 -34.90
N THR A 394 0.50 -21.56 -35.29
CA THR A 394 -0.35 -21.34 -36.47
C THR A 394 0.49 -21.26 -37.74
N VAL A 395 0.18 -22.11 -38.72
CA VAL A 395 0.77 -22.02 -40.08
C VAL A 395 0.12 -20.85 -40.81
N LEU A 396 0.91 -19.83 -41.15
CA LEU A 396 0.44 -18.67 -41.93
C LEU A 396 0.61 -18.88 -43.44
N ALA A 397 1.66 -19.59 -43.83
CA ALA A 397 1.88 -20.02 -45.22
C ALA A 397 2.63 -21.35 -45.24
N ALA A 398 2.33 -22.18 -46.23
CA ALA A 398 3.06 -23.41 -46.50
C ALA A 398 3.29 -23.55 -48.01
N MET A 399 4.49 -24.01 -48.39
CA MET A 399 4.85 -24.29 -49.77
C MET A 399 5.46 -25.70 -49.86
N PRO A 400 4.94 -26.59 -50.72
CA PRO A 400 5.56 -27.89 -50.93
C PRO A 400 6.92 -27.74 -51.61
N ILE A 401 7.91 -28.51 -51.15
CA ILE A 401 9.27 -28.52 -51.70
C ILE A 401 9.82 -29.93 -51.71
N LYS A 402 10.52 -30.31 -52.79
CA LYS A 402 11.13 -31.64 -52.90
C LYS A 402 12.63 -31.58 -52.64
N VAL A 403 13.11 -32.41 -51.73
CA VAL A 403 14.55 -32.60 -51.50
C VAL A 403 15.01 -33.77 -52.37
N VAL A 404 15.96 -33.50 -53.26
CA VAL A 404 16.53 -34.50 -54.17
C VAL A 404 17.96 -34.89 -53.74
N PRO A 405 18.47 -36.06 -54.16
CA PRO A 405 19.82 -36.50 -53.82
C PRO A 405 20.94 -35.54 -54.21
#